data_AF-A0A2N5AH69-F1
#
_entry.id   AF-A0A2N5AH69-F1
#
_cell.length_a   1.000
_cell.length_b   1.000
_cell.length_c   1.000
_cell.angle_alpha   90.00
_cell.angle_beta   90.00
_cell.angle_gamma   90.00
#
_symmetry.space_group_name_H-M   'P 1'
#
loop_
_entity.id
_entity.type
_entity.pdbx_description
1 polymer ?
#
loop_
_entity_poly.entity_id
_entity_poly.type
_entity_poly.pdbx_seq_one_letter_code
_entity_poly.pdbx_strand_id
1 'polypeptide(L)'
;MLRVIDTETCGLQGGIVEIASIDIVDGRITNPMSHLVRPDRPITPQAMAIHRITEEMVADKPWIEEIIPYYLGSPWYVAHNASFDRRV
;
A
#
# COMPACT_ATOMS: atom_id res chain seq x y z
N MET A 1 15.12 1.80 -13.52
CA MET A 1 13.87 1.21 -13.02
C MET A 1 13.30 2.13 -11.94
N LEU A 2 12.01 2.43 -12.00
CA LEU A 2 11.29 3.19 -10.98
C LEU A 2 10.20 2.28 -10.41
N ARG A 3 10.11 2.13 -9.10
CA ARG A 3 8.99 1.42 -8.47
C ARG A 3 7.93 2.42 -8.07
N VAL A 4 6.76 2.35 -8.70
CA VAL A 4 5.61 3.16 -8.28
C VAL A 4 4.93 2.42 -7.14
N ILE A 5 4.68 3.10 -6.03
CA ILE A 5 4.02 2.59 -4.83
C ILE A 5 2.74 3.37 -4.60
N ASP A 6 1.75 2.67 -4.06
CA ASP A 6 0.51 3.26 -3.56
C ASP A 6 0.08 2.49 -2.30
N THR A 7 -0.56 3.20 -1.37
CA THR A 7 -1.05 2.64 -0.10
C THR A 7 -2.47 3.08 0.19
N GLU A 8 -3.33 2.10 0.51
CA GLU A 8 -4.65 2.38 1.07
C GLU A 8 -4.57 2.25 2.58
N THR A 9 -5.24 3.16 3.29
CA THR A 9 -5.08 3.31 4.74
C THR A 9 -6.42 3.46 5.45
N CYS A 10 -6.47 3.15 6.74
CA CYS A 10 -7.61 3.35 7.62
C CYS A 10 -8.03 4.83 7.73
N GLY A 11 -7.14 5.76 7.37
CA GLY A 11 -7.36 7.20 7.36
C GLY A 11 -6.05 7.97 7.18
N LEU A 12 -6.11 9.31 7.26
CA LEU A 12 -4.96 10.17 6.98
C LEU A 12 -3.76 10.00 7.94
N GLN A 13 -3.97 9.31 9.07
CA GLN A 13 -2.96 9.02 10.08
C GLN A 13 -2.26 7.65 9.90
N GLY A 14 -2.53 6.93 8.80
CA GLY A 14 -1.95 5.62 8.51
C GLY A 14 -2.85 4.45 8.93
N GLY A 15 -2.22 3.31 9.21
CA GLY A 15 -2.89 2.00 9.33
C GLY A 15 -3.15 1.45 7.94
N ILE A 16 -2.23 0.65 7.41
CA ILE A 16 -2.27 0.20 6.01
C ILE A 16 -3.25 -0.97 5.87
N VAL A 17 -4.17 -0.88 4.90
CA VAL A 17 -5.11 -1.94 4.53
C VAL A 17 -4.77 -2.59 3.18
N GLU A 18 -4.03 -1.88 2.33
CA GLU A 18 -3.49 -2.42 1.08
C GLU A 18 -2.18 -1.69 0.72
N ILE A 19 -1.24 -2.42 0.13
CA ILE A 19 -0.07 -1.86 -0.52
C ILE A 19 0.08 -2.47 -1.91
N ALA A 20 0.40 -1.64 -2.90
CA ALA A 20 0.60 -2.09 -4.27
C ALA A 20 1.80 -1.43 -4.93
N SER A 21 2.35 -2.08 -5.94
CA SER A 21 3.39 -1.51 -6.77
C SER A 21 3.40 -2.02 -8.19
N ILE A 22 3.96 -1.21 -9.07
CA ILE A 22 4.45 -1.63 -10.38
C ILE A 22 5.88 -1.12 -10.58
N ASP A 23 6.62 -1.76 -11.48
CA ASP A 23 7.94 -1.31 -11.91
C ASP A 23 7.87 -0.70 -13.30
N ILE A 24 8.46 0.48 -13.47
CA ILE A 24 8.68 1.12 -14.77
C ILE A 24 10.12 0.87 -15.21
N VAL A 25 10.27 0.13 -16.30
CA VAL A 25 11.56 -0.18 -16.95
C VAL A 25 11.45 0.22 -18.42
N ASP A 26 12.35 1.10 -18.89
CA ASP A 26 12.39 1.60 -20.27
C ASP A 26 11.03 2.12 -20.78
N GLY A 27 10.32 2.85 -19.91
CA GLY A 27 9.01 3.44 -20.20
C GLY A 27 7.84 2.45 -20.22
N ARG A 28 8.05 1.18 -19.84
CA ARG A 28 7.03 0.14 -19.78
C ARG A 28 6.70 -0.26 -18.34
N ILE A 29 5.42 -0.49 -18.08
CA ILE A 29 4.90 -1.00 -16.80
C ILE A 29 5.08 -2.51 -16.76
N THR A 30 5.64 -3.00 -15.66
CA THR A 30 5.99 -4.41 -15.42
C THR A 30 5.82 -4.76 -13.95
N ASN A 31 5.92 -6.05 -13.61
CA ASN A 31 5.96 -6.57 -12.24
C ASN A 31 4.86 -6.03 -11.28
N PRO A 32 3.57 -6.21 -11.62
CA PRO A 32 2.49 -5.79 -10.73
C PRO A 32 2.47 -6.67 -9.47
N MET A 33 2.39 -6.02 -8.31
CA MET A 33 2.25 -6.66 -7.00
C MET A 33 1.22 -5.92 -6.18
N SER A 34 0.37 -6.63 -5.45
CA SER A 34 -0.50 -6.03 -4.43
C SER A 34 -0.76 -7.03 -3.30
N HIS A 35 -0.95 -6.50 -2.10
CA HIS A 35 -1.31 -7.27 -0.93
C HIS A 35 -2.32 -6.49 -0.10
N LEU A 36 -3.43 -7.15 0.26
CA LEU A 36 -4.23 -6.72 1.40
C LEU A 36 -3.44 -6.94 2.68
N VAL A 37 -3.58 -6.02 3.63
CA VAL A 37 -2.79 -5.96 4.85
C VAL A 37 -3.75 -5.82 6.03
N ARG A 38 -3.47 -6.53 7.11
CA ARG A 38 -4.19 -6.34 8.37
C ARG A 38 -3.68 -5.04 9.03
N PRO A 39 -4.54 -4.03 9.23
CA PRO A 39 -4.13 -2.76 9.79
C PRO A 39 -3.94 -2.82 11.30
N ASP A 40 -3.13 -1.89 11.85
CA ASP A 40 -2.87 -1.71 13.28
C ASP A 40 -4.02 -1.02 14.04
N ARG A 41 -5.07 -0.59 13.33
CA ARG A 41 -6.19 0.21 13.85
C ARG A 41 -7.47 -0.02 13.03
N PRO A 42 -8.65 0.37 13.55
CA PRO A 42 -9.91 0.25 12.81
C PRO A 42 -9.94 1.11 11.56
N ILE A 43 -10.58 0.59 10.50
CA ILE A 43 -10.81 1.30 9.25
C ILE A 43 -11.89 2.37 9.48
N THR A 44 -11.58 3.65 9.22
CA THR A 44 -12.60 4.70 9.36
C THR A 44 -13.66 4.58 8.25
N PRO A 45 -14.94 4.93 8.51
CA PRO A 45 -15.97 4.94 7.48
C PRO A 45 -15.62 5.82 6.27
N GLN A 46 -14.89 6.92 6.50
CA GLN A 46 -14.45 7.84 5.44
C GLN A 46 -13.41 7.19 4.52
N ALA A 47 -12.42 6.50 5.08
CA ALA A 47 -11.45 5.76 4.28
C ALA A 47 -12.12 4.61 3.53
N MET A 48 -12.95 3.82 4.23
CA MET A 48 -13.70 2.71 3.62
C MET A 48 -14.60 3.18 2.48
N ALA A 49 -15.21 4.36 2.57
CA ALA A 49 -16.02 4.92 1.49
C ALA A 49 -15.20 5.21 0.21
N ILE A 50 -13.88 5.40 0.33
CA ILE A 50 -12.95 5.64 -0.79
C ILE A 50 -12.46 4.31 -1.35
N HIS A 51 -11.70 3.54 -0.57
CA HIS A 51 -11.00 2.34 -1.03
C HIS A 51 -11.87 1.06 -1.03
N ARG A 52 -13.01 1.08 -0.31
CA ARG A 52 -14.02 0.00 -0.26
C ARG A 52 -13.53 -1.33 0.30
N ILE A 53 -12.47 -1.32 1.10
CA ILE A 53 -11.92 -2.48 1.79
C ILE A 53 -12.57 -2.57 3.17
N THR A 54 -13.17 -3.72 3.48
CA THR A 54 -13.85 -3.96 4.76
C THR A 54 -12.93 -4.65 5.76
N GLU A 55 -13.30 -4.60 7.05
CA GLU A 55 -12.56 -5.29 8.13
C GLU A 55 -12.44 -6.81 7.84
N GLU A 56 -13.49 -7.42 7.29
CA GLU A 56 -13.50 -8.85 6.96
C GLU A 56 -12.51 -9.21 5.84
N MET A 57 -12.27 -8.30 4.90
CA MET A 57 -11.32 -8.53 3.80
C MET A 57 -9.88 -8.63 4.30
N VAL A 58 -9.56 -7.94 5.39
CA VAL A 58 -8.20 -7.81 5.94
C VAL A 58 -7.98 -8.58 7.25
N ALA A 59 -9.03 -9.13 7.86
CA ALA A 59 -8.98 -9.75 9.18
C ALA A 59 -7.96 -10.88 9.32
N ASP A 60 -7.78 -11.66 8.24
CA ASP A 60 -6.87 -12.82 8.17
C ASP A 60 -5.58 -12.53 7.39
N LYS A 61 -5.34 -11.28 7.00
CA LYS A 61 -4.16 -10.91 6.22
C LYS A 61 -2.94 -10.69 7.11
N PRO A 62 -1.71 -10.78 6.54
CA PRO A 62 -0.49 -10.51 7.30
C PRO A 62 -0.40 -9.03 7.70
N TRP A 63 0.43 -8.75 8.69
CA TRP A 63 0.76 -7.38 9.07
C TRP A 63 1.74 -6.75 8.06
N ILE A 64 1.83 -5.42 8.04
CA ILE A 64 2.68 -4.72 7.07
C ILE A 64 4.15 -5.12 7.17
N GLU A 65 4.63 -5.46 8.37
CA GLU A 65 6.01 -5.87 8.62
C GLU A 65 6.38 -7.18 7.91
N GLU A 66 5.39 -8.04 7.67
CA GLU A 66 5.56 -9.30 6.93
C GLU A 66 5.53 -9.08 5.40
N ILE A 67 4.83 -8.03 4.96
CA ILE A 67 4.57 -7.72 3.54
C ILE A 67 5.58 -6.74 2.94
N ILE A 68 6.02 -5.74 3.70
CA ILE A 68 6.90 -4.70 3.19
C ILE A 68 8.20 -5.22 2.55
N PRO A 69 8.82 -6.34 2.99
CA PRO A 69 10.04 -6.85 2.34
C PRO A 69 9.89 -7.16 0.85
N TYR A 70 8.69 -7.50 0.36
CA TYR A 70 8.44 -7.75 -1.07
C TYR A 70 8.56 -6.48 -1.93
N TYR A 71 8.36 -5.31 -1.33
CA TYR A 71 8.37 -4.02 -2.02
C TYR A 71 9.73 -3.33 -1.95
N LEU A 72 10.62 -3.78 -1.06
CA LEU A 72 11.96 -3.24 -0.91
C LEU A 72 12.91 -3.61 -2.07
N GLY A 73 14.09 -2.99 -2.10
CA GLY A 73 15.14 -3.28 -3.07
C GLY A 73 15.13 -2.42 -4.34
N SER A 74 14.10 -1.59 -4.56
CA SER A 74 14.16 -0.57 -5.62
C SER A 74 15.08 0.59 -5.22
N PRO A 75 15.93 1.11 -6.13
CA PRO A 75 16.70 2.33 -5.88
C PRO A 75 15.84 3.59 -5.85
N TRP A 76 14.64 3.56 -6.46
CA TRP A 76 13.75 4.71 -6.58
C TRP A 76 12.31 4.30 -6.32
N TYR A 77 11.64 5.04 -5.45
CA TYR A 77 10.20 4.92 -5.19
C TYR A 77 9.49 6.17 -5.67
N VAL A 78 8.36 5.97 -6.34
CA VAL A 78 7.52 7.03 -6.89
C VAL A 78 6.12 6.85 -6.33
N ALA A 79 5.53 7.93 -5.81
CA ALA A 79 4.14 7.94 -5.36
C ALA A 79 3.55 9.34 -5.61
N HIS A 80 2.25 9.42 -5.83
CA HIS A 80 1.57 10.70 -5.98
C HIS A 80 1.30 11.27 -4.58
N ASN A 81 1.88 12.42 -4.25
CA ASN A 81 1.96 12.91 -2.85
C ASN A 81 2.77 11.97 -1.93
N ALA A 82 3.95 11.53 -2.40
CA ALA A 82 4.83 10.58 -1.70
C ALA A 82 5.16 10.90 -0.22
N SER A 83 4.98 12.14 0.24
CA SER A 83 5.07 12.48 1.66
C SER A 83 4.06 11.74 2.54
N PHE A 84 2.93 11.31 1.96
CA PHE A 84 1.93 10.47 2.61
C PHE A 84 2.44 9.03 2.74
N ASP A 85 2.71 8.36 1.61
CA ASP A 85 3.17 6.96 1.58
C ASP A 85 4.48 6.74 2.33
N ARG A 86 5.36 7.74 2.34
CA ARG A 86 6.62 7.67 3.10
C ARG A 86 6.38 7.70 4.62
N ARG A 87 5.28 8.31 5.08
CA ARG A 87 4.99 8.49 6.50
C ARG A 87 4.23 7.30 7.08
N VAL A 88 3.34 6.69 6.31
CA VAL A 88 2.42 5.65 6.76
C VAL A 88 3.07 4.28 6.91
#